data_AF-A0A067K8E6-F1
#
_entry.id   AF-A0A067K8E6-F1
#
_cell.length_a   1.000
_cell.length_b   1.000
_cell.length_c   1.000
_cell.angle_alpha   90.00
_cell.angle_beta   90.00
_cell.angle_gamma   90.00
#
_symmetry.space_group_name_H-M   'P 1'
#
loop_
_entity.id
_entity.type
_entity.pdbx_description
1 polymer ?
#
loop_
_entity_poly.entity_id
_entity_poly.type
_entity_poly.pdbx_seq_one_letter_code
_entity_poly.pdbx_strand_id
1 'polypeptide(L)'
;MRPSREKARRRNRPSSPPTPSRTTITTTTSFPAEPDTSPPKSRQSSSASFLDRALVTEQDTVTLFEDLQISKDYTNSSPEPRSFPYSVKQQCWEKAEKVKGRDPDRWRRDPIGNIVFRKLVGCPGCLCHDYDHIVPYSKGGKSTLENCQVLQATVNRSKGNRTELSRAELIQRSSYCRVSGRDMDLIELSAYGNVRRIQDSQGCRIQ
;
A
#
# COMPACT_ATOMS: atom_id res chain seq x y z
N MET A 1 -58.62 6.97 27.93
CA MET A 1 -59.28 8.17 27.36
C MET A 1 -58.23 9.24 27.11
N ARG A 2 -58.02 9.64 25.84
CA ARG A 2 -57.44 10.95 25.49
C ARG A 2 -58.60 11.93 25.28
N PRO A 3 -58.37 13.24 25.42
CA PRO A 3 -58.38 14.03 24.19
C PRO A 3 -57.28 15.09 24.07
N SER A 4 -57.14 15.50 22.82
CA SER A 4 -56.17 16.41 22.16
C SER A 4 -56.29 17.88 22.55
N ARG A 5 -55.20 18.65 22.42
CA ARG A 5 -55.23 19.90 21.65
C ARG A 5 -53.85 20.39 21.17
N GLU A 6 -53.85 20.68 19.88
CA GLU A 6 -52.84 21.20 18.97
C GLU A 6 -52.58 22.70 19.18
N LYS A 7 -51.31 23.15 19.04
CA LYS A 7 -50.97 24.51 18.60
C LYS A 7 -49.68 24.51 17.74
N ALA A 8 -49.81 25.06 16.56
CA ALA A 8 -48.78 25.23 15.54
C ALA A 8 -48.18 26.65 15.52
N ARG A 9 -47.07 26.78 14.78
CA ARG A 9 -46.34 28.00 14.31
C ARG A 9 -45.34 28.59 15.33
N ARG A 10 -44.13 29.04 14.98
CA ARG A 10 -43.65 29.73 13.76
C ARG A 10 -42.17 29.39 13.44
N ARG A 11 -41.85 29.41 12.14
CA ARG A 11 -40.50 29.49 11.55
C ARG A 11 -39.75 30.71 12.08
N ASN A 12 -38.41 30.61 12.20
CA ASN A 12 -37.46 31.70 11.92
C ASN A 12 -36.02 31.16 11.76
N ARG A 13 -35.45 31.36 10.57
CA ARG A 13 -34.03 31.39 10.16
C ARG A 13 -33.94 32.62 9.22
N PRO A 14 -32.79 33.27 8.92
CA PRO A 14 -31.41 33.03 9.35
C PRO A 14 -30.65 34.31 9.79
N SER A 15 -29.43 34.16 10.32
CA SER A 15 -28.39 35.21 10.26
C SER A 15 -26.99 34.64 10.57
N SER A 16 -26.12 34.62 9.56
CA SER A 16 -24.65 34.83 9.67
C SER A 16 -24.41 36.37 9.65
N PRO A 17 -23.24 37.00 9.98
CA PRO A 17 -21.82 36.65 9.67
C PRO A 17 -20.86 37.11 10.84
N PRO A 18 -19.53 37.43 10.73
CA PRO A 18 -18.62 37.50 9.56
C PRO A 18 -17.18 36.91 9.72
N THR A 19 -16.53 36.82 8.55
CA THR A 19 -15.11 36.56 8.27
C THR A 19 -14.20 37.78 8.52
N PRO A 20 -12.90 37.60 8.81
CA PRO A 20 -11.90 38.63 8.58
C PRO A 20 -11.02 38.35 7.34
N SER A 21 -11.10 39.30 6.41
CA SER A 21 -10.04 39.96 5.62
C SER A 21 -8.85 39.18 5.05
N ARG A 22 -8.91 39.06 3.72
CA ARG A 22 -7.81 39.00 2.75
C ARG A 22 -6.86 40.20 2.90
N THR A 23 -5.56 39.95 3.08
CA THR A 23 -4.52 40.97 2.92
C THR A 23 -3.76 40.72 1.64
N THR A 24 -3.94 41.61 0.67
CA THR A 24 -3.12 41.76 -0.54
C THR A 24 -1.86 42.55 -0.18
N ILE A 25 -0.69 41.98 -0.43
CA ILE A 25 0.56 42.74 -0.52
C ILE A 25 1.05 42.62 -1.96
N THR A 26 0.92 43.72 -2.68
CA THR A 26 1.60 44.01 -3.93
C THR A 26 2.87 44.78 -3.56
N THR A 27 4.06 44.26 -3.85
CA THR A 27 5.22 45.12 -4.06
C THR A 27 6.18 44.45 -5.03
N THR A 28 6.50 45.24 -6.04
CA THR A 28 7.38 45.02 -7.17
C THR A 28 8.87 44.99 -6.76
N THR A 29 9.66 44.51 -7.73
CA THR A 29 11.03 44.90 -8.11
C THR A 29 12.24 44.08 -7.66
N SER A 30 13.11 43.91 -8.68
CA SER A 30 14.54 43.56 -8.74
C SER A 30 15.00 42.12 -8.51
N PHE A 31 15.18 41.43 -9.64
CA PHE A 31 16.16 40.35 -9.83
C PHE A 31 17.60 40.91 -9.78
N PRO A 32 18.54 40.22 -9.11
CA PRO A 32 19.96 40.27 -9.45
C PRO A 32 20.43 38.99 -10.15
N ALA A 33 21.46 39.17 -10.95
CA ALA A 33 22.04 38.27 -11.92
C ALA A 33 22.80 37.04 -11.36
N GLU A 34 22.97 36.09 -12.28
CA GLU A 34 23.86 34.90 -12.32
C GLU A 34 25.18 34.98 -11.52
N PRO A 35 25.72 33.81 -11.15
CA PRO A 35 26.90 33.36 -11.90
C PRO A 35 26.87 31.87 -12.29
N ASP A 36 26.86 31.62 -13.60
CA ASP A 36 27.80 30.80 -14.37
C ASP A 36 28.56 29.69 -13.60
N THR A 37 28.12 28.43 -13.72
CA THR A 37 28.99 27.26 -13.54
C THR A 37 28.45 26.03 -14.28
N SER A 38 28.95 25.83 -15.51
CA SER A 38 29.17 24.59 -16.29
C SER A 38 28.28 23.34 -16.05
N PRO A 39 27.66 22.76 -17.12
CA PRO A 39 26.95 21.49 -17.04
C PRO A 39 27.90 20.28 -16.99
N PRO A 40 27.59 19.23 -16.21
CA PRO A 40 28.36 17.99 -16.26
C PRO A 40 28.10 17.23 -17.57
N LYS A 41 29.21 16.76 -18.15
CA LYS A 41 29.34 16.01 -19.41
C LYS A 41 28.26 14.94 -19.59
N SER A 42 27.69 14.92 -20.79
CA SER A 42 26.83 13.86 -21.29
C SER A 42 27.54 12.50 -21.15
N ARG A 43 26.93 11.58 -20.41
CA ARG A 43 27.26 10.17 -20.54
C ARG A 43 26.68 9.71 -21.87
N GLN A 44 27.58 9.33 -22.76
CA GLN A 44 27.30 8.75 -24.06
C GLN A 44 26.25 7.64 -23.89
N SER A 45 25.10 7.83 -24.53
CA SER A 45 24.20 6.73 -24.84
C SER A 45 24.99 5.76 -25.72
N SER A 46 25.20 4.54 -25.24
CA SER A 46 25.70 3.44 -26.07
C SER A 46 24.75 3.28 -27.25
N SER A 47 25.20 3.68 -28.44
CA SER A 47 24.55 3.41 -29.71
C SER A 47 24.50 1.89 -29.87
N ALA A 48 23.32 1.30 -29.69
CA ALA A 48 23.07 -0.08 -30.06
C ALA A 48 23.15 -0.17 -31.59
N SER A 49 24.28 -0.66 -32.10
CA SER A 49 24.38 -1.07 -33.49
C SER A 49 23.45 -2.28 -33.68
N PHE A 50 22.38 -2.09 -34.46
CA PHE A 50 21.60 -3.19 -35.01
C PHE A 50 22.51 -3.99 -35.93
N LEU A 51 23.10 -5.07 -35.41
CA LEU A 51 23.56 -6.15 -36.26
C LEU A 51 22.33 -6.95 -36.68
N ASP A 52 22.23 -7.15 -37.98
CA ASP A 52 21.23 -7.96 -38.66
C ASP A 52 21.18 -9.35 -38.02
N ARG A 53 20.17 -9.57 -37.18
CA ARG A 53 20.01 -10.81 -36.43
C ARG A 53 19.24 -11.76 -37.33
N ALA A 54 19.98 -12.68 -37.93
CA ALA A 54 19.43 -13.84 -38.63
C ALA A 54 18.32 -14.50 -37.79
N LEU A 55 17.24 -14.88 -38.46
CA LEU A 55 16.08 -15.60 -37.90
C LEU A 55 16.54 -16.82 -37.09
N VAL A 56 16.46 -16.72 -35.77
CA VAL A 56 16.75 -17.80 -34.84
C VAL A 56 15.51 -18.66 -34.70
N THR A 57 15.60 -19.93 -35.10
CA THR A 57 14.55 -20.94 -34.96
C THR A 57 14.27 -21.30 -33.50
N GLU A 58 13.03 -21.69 -33.21
CA GLU A 58 12.44 -21.98 -31.89
C GLU A 58 13.25 -22.96 -31.01
N GLN A 59 14.16 -23.76 -31.59
CA GLN A 59 15.02 -24.69 -30.85
C GLN A 59 16.16 -24.03 -30.05
N ASP A 60 16.64 -22.84 -30.40
CA ASP A 60 17.81 -22.22 -29.74
C ASP A 60 17.44 -21.40 -28.49
N THR A 61 16.16 -21.13 -28.26
CA THR A 61 15.70 -20.39 -27.07
C THR A 61 15.49 -21.31 -25.86
N VAL A 62 15.19 -22.59 -26.09
CA VAL A 62 15.02 -23.59 -25.04
C VAL A 62 16.36 -24.05 -24.46
N THR A 63 17.40 -24.19 -25.29
CA THR A 63 18.76 -24.54 -24.82
C THR A 63 19.40 -23.40 -24.02
N LEU A 64 19.17 -22.14 -24.41
CA LEU A 64 19.68 -20.97 -23.67
C LEU A 64 19.02 -20.79 -22.28
N PHE A 65 17.82 -21.33 -22.09
CA PHE A 65 17.12 -21.29 -20.79
C PHE A 65 17.52 -22.44 -19.86
N GLU A 66 18.02 -23.55 -20.41
CA GLU A 66 18.49 -24.71 -19.64
C GLU A 66 19.84 -24.44 -18.95
N ASP A 67 20.69 -23.59 -19.54
CA ASP A 67 22.02 -23.26 -19.03
C ASP A 67 22.05 -22.22 -17.89
N LEU A 68 20.88 -21.76 -17.40
CA LEU A 68 20.77 -20.93 -16.19
C LEU A 68 20.55 -21.76 -14.91
N GLN A 69 21.01 -23.01 -14.89
CA GLN A 69 21.08 -23.79 -13.68
C GLN A 69 22.09 -23.16 -12.70
N ILE A 70 21.57 -22.34 -11.79
CA ILE A 70 22.25 -21.93 -10.57
C ILE A 70 22.77 -23.21 -9.92
N SER A 71 24.09 -23.38 -9.94
CA SER A 71 24.80 -24.50 -9.34
C SER A 71 24.23 -24.79 -7.95
N LYS A 72 23.66 -25.99 -7.80
CA LYS A 72 22.98 -26.48 -6.59
C LYS A 72 23.95 -26.64 -5.39
N ASP A 73 25.24 -26.40 -5.61
CA ASP A 73 26.32 -26.68 -4.66
C ASP A 73 26.81 -25.45 -3.88
N TYR A 74 26.16 -24.28 -4.01
CA TYR A 74 26.44 -23.07 -3.21
C TYR A 74 25.45 -22.83 -2.05
N THR A 75 24.64 -23.81 -1.65
CA THR A 75 23.50 -23.58 -0.74
C THR A 75 23.78 -23.75 0.75
N ASN A 76 25.00 -24.08 1.19
CA ASN A 76 25.23 -24.42 2.61
C ASN A 76 25.92 -23.33 3.47
N SER A 77 26.15 -22.12 2.96
CA SER A 77 26.76 -21.03 3.77
C SER A 77 26.34 -19.61 3.43
N SER A 78 25.32 -19.39 2.58
CA SER A 78 24.80 -18.03 2.42
C SER A 78 23.94 -17.68 3.64
N PRO A 79 24.22 -16.58 4.36
CA PRO A 79 23.34 -16.11 5.42
C PRO A 79 21.94 -15.88 4.84
N GLU A 80 20.92 -16.33 5.59
CA GLU A 80 19.52 -16.28 5.15
C GLU A 80 19.13 -14.84 4.77
N PRO A 81 18.50 -14.62 3.60
CA PRO A 81 18.22 -13.27 3.12
C PRO A 81 17.28 -12.53 4.09
N ARG A 82 17.57 -11.24 4.32
CA ARG A 82 16.71 -10.37 5.15
C ARG A 82 15.31 -10.22 4.57
N SER A 83 15.16 -10.22 3.25
CA SER A 83 13.85 -10.09 2.62
C SER A 83 13.12 -11.42 2.54
N PHE A 84 11.82 -11.44 2.83
CA PHE A 84 10.99 -12.61 2.62
C PHE A 84 10.97 -13.02 1.13
N PRO A 85 11.16 -14.32 0.81
CA PRO A 85 10.97 -14.81 -0.55
C PRO A 85 9.51 -14.67 -0.98
N TYR A 86 9.26 -14.65 -2.29
CA TYR A 86 7.93 -14.40 -2.85
C TYR A 86 6.87 -15.40 -2.36
N SER A 87 7.22 -16.69 -2.29
CA SER A 87 6.34 -17.75 -1.76
C SER A 87 5.89 -17.46 -0.33
N VAL A 88 6.81 -17.02 0.53
CA VAL A 88 6.50 -16.65 1.92
C VAL A 88 5.62 -15.40 1.97
N LYS A 89 5.86 -14.39 1.13
CA LYS A 89 4.99 -13.20 1.04
C LYS A 89 3.55 -13.56 0.64
N GLN A 90 3.39 -14.48 -0.31
CA GLN A 90 2.08 -14.98 -0.73
C GLN A 90 1.35 -15.67 0.43
N GLN A 91 2.00 -16.64 1.08
CA GLN A 91 1.43 -17.36 2.22
C GLN A 91 1.16 -16.43 3.42
N CYS A 92 2.02 -15.43 3.63
CA CYS A 92 1.86 -14.41 4.66
C CYS A 92 0.64 -13.52 4.42
N TRP A 93 0.33 -13.20 3.16
CA TRP A 93 -0.92 -12.53 2.78
C TRP A 93 -2.14 -13.42 3.04
N GLU A 94 -2.06 -14.70 2.69
CA GLU A 94 -3.13 -15.67 2.90
C GLU A 94 -3.43 -15.88 4.39
N LYS A 95 -2.40 -15.85 5.23
CA LYS A 95 -2.46 -15.93 6.70
C LYS A 95 -3.13 -14.71 7.35
N ALA A 96 -3.06 -13.53 6.73
CA ALA A 96 -3.61 -12.31 7.30
C ALA A 96 -5.14 -12.36 7.42
N GLU A 97 -5.71 -11.59 8.36
CA GLU A 97 -7.14 -11.60 8.64
C GLU A 97 -7.96 -11.11 7.42
N LYS A 98 -9.07 -11.78 7.11
CA LYS A 98 -9.93 -11.44 5.98
C LYS A 98 -10.88 -10.28 6.34
N VAL A 99 -11.13 -9.38 5.39
CA VAL A 99 -12.15 -8.34 5.54
C VAL A 99 -13.52 -8.91 5.15
N LYS A 100 -14.49 -8.91 6.07
CA LYS A 100 -15.87 -9.39 5.80
C LYS A 100 -16.49 -8.69 4.58
N GLY A 101 -17.19 -9.45 3.73
CA GLY A 101 -17.84 -8.94 2.52
C GLY A 101 -16.89 -8.45 1.40
N ARG A 102 -15.59 -8.77 1.48
CA ARG A 102 -14.56 -8.34 0.51
C ARG A 102 -13.73 -9.52 0.01
N ASP A 103 -13.24 -9.41 -1.22
CA ASP A 103 -12.32 -10.40 -1.81
C ASP A 103 -11.02 -10.51 -0.97
N PRO A 104 -10.69 -11.70 -0.42
CA PRO A 104 -9.55 -11.87 0.46
C PRO A 104 -8.21 -11.87 -0.31
N ASP A 105 -8.23 -12.00 -1.63
CA ASP A 105 -7.02 -11.89 -2.45
C ASP A 105 -6.61 -10.42 -2.63
N ARG A 106 -7.56 -9.49 -2.43
CA ARG A 106 -7.38 -8.05 -2.63
C ARG A 106 -7.33 -7.26 -1.32
N TRP A 107 -8.11 -7.67 -0.33
CA TRP A 107 -8.29 -6.96 0.93
C TRP A 107 -7.93 -7.85 2.13
N ARG A 108 -7.14 -7.29 3.05
CA ARG A 108 -6.80 -7.93 4.33
C ARG A 108 -6.85 -6.93 5.47
N ARG A 109 -6.89 -7.46 6.69
CA ARG A 109 -6.61 -6.70 7.92
C ARG A 109 -5.25 -7.11 8.45
N ASP A 110 -4.47 -6.11 8.84
CA ASP A 110 -3.24 -6.34 9.59
C ASP A 110 -3.56 -6.82 11.03
N PRO A 111 -2.57 -7.33 11.80
CA PRO A 111 -2.78 -7.78 13.17
C PRO A 111 -3.31 -6.72 14.14
N ILE A 112 -3.19 -5.44 13.78
CA ILE A 112 -3.64 -4.30 14.58
C ILE A 112 -5.13 -3.99 14.29
N GLY A 113 -5.62 -4.37 13.11
CA GLY A 113 -7.00 -4.22 12.64
C GLY A 113 -7.17 -3.22 11.48
N ASN A 114 -6.07 -2.63 11.00
CA ASN A 114 -6.08 -1.70 9.87
C ASN A 114 -6.35 -2.47 8.58
N ILE A 115 -7.14 -1.87 7.70
CA ILE A 115 -7.43 -2.42 6.38
C ILE A 115 -6.26 -2.10 5.45
N VAL A 116 -5.80 -3.10 4.70
CA VAL A 116 -4.72 -2.97 3.73
C VAL A 116 -5.15 -3.57 2.39
N PHE A 117 -4.57 -3.02 1.31
CA PHE A 117 -4.91 -3.39 -0.05
C PHE A 117 -3.73 -4.01 -0.79
N ARG A 118 -3.97 -5.12 -1.48
CA ARG A 118 -2.91 -5.99 -2.03
C ARG A 118 -1.96 -5.29 -2.99
N LYS A 119 -2.45 -4.37 -3.84
CA LYS A 119 -1.59 -3.66 -4.80
C LYS A 119 -0.75 -2.54 -4.18
N LEU A 120 -1.06 -2.10 -2.96
CA LEU A 120 -0.38 -0.98 -2.31
C LEU A 120 0.71 -1.49 -1.36
N VAL A 121 1.86 -1.83 -1.93
CA VAL A 121 3.04 -2.31 -1.18
C VAL A 121 4.10 -1.21 -1.10
N GLY A 122 4.72 -0.98 0.06
CA GLY A 122 5.87 -0.08 0.18
C GLY A 122 5.59 1.43 0.12
N CYS A 123 4.33 1.84 -0.05
CA CYS A 123 3.93 3.25 -0.08
C CYS A 123 3.56 3.81 1.31
N PRO A 124 3.59 5.14 1.52
CA PRO A 124 3.25 5.77 2.81
C PRO A 124 1.74 5.95 3.06
N GLY A 125 0.88 5.43 2.18
CA GLY A 125 -0.58 5.61 2.30
C GLY A 125 -1.20 4.75 3.41
N CYS A 126 -2.39 5.14 3.87
CA CYS A 126 -3.09 4.45 4.96
C CYS A 126 -3.58 3.03 4.60
N LEU A 127 -3.68 2.68 3.32
CA LEU A 127 -4.02 1.32 2.86
C LEU A 127 -2.79 0.54 2.41
N CYS A 128 -1.62 1.18 2.45
CA CYS A 128 -0.37 0.56 2.06
C CYS A 128 0.13 -0.38 3.16
N HIS A 129 0.77 -1.47 2.74
CA HIS A 129 1.34 -2.45 3.64
C HIS A 129 2.77 -2.80 3.26
N ASP A 130 3.47 -3.38 4.22
CA ASP A 130 4.73 -4.06 4.04
C ASP A 130 4.62 -5.48 4.63
N TYR A 131 5.56 -6.34 4.22
CA TYR A 131 5.79 -7.62 4.86
C TYR A 131 6.83 -7.41 5.96
N ASP A 132 6.38 -7.45 7.20
CA ASP A 132 7.16 -7.16 8.40
C ASP A 132 7.57 -8.45 9.11
N HIS A 133 8.74 -8.43 9.74
CA HIS A 133 9.16 -9.48 10.65
C HIS A 133 8.55 -9.22 12.03
N ILE A 134 7.87 -10.22 12.60
CA ILE A 134 7.35 -10.14 13.98
C ILE A 134 8.53 -9.85 14.92
N VAL A 135 9.57 -10.69 14.86
CA VAL A 135 10.89 -10.46 15.45
C VAL A 135 11.81 -9.88 14.38
N PRO A 136 12.35 -8.66 14.55
CA PRO A 136 13.20 -8.02 13.55
C PRO A 136 14.43 -8.88 13.17
N TYR A 137 14.83 -8.83 11.89
CA TYR A 137 16.02 -9.54 11.41
C TYR A 137 17.28 -9.21 12.21
N SER A 138 17.48 -7.95 12.59
CA SER A 138 18.60 -7.49 13.43
C SER A 138 18.62 -8.09 14.85
N LYS A 139 17.54 -8.76 15.25
CA LYS A 139 17.41 -9.45 16.54
C LYS A 139 17.39 -10.98 16.36
N GLY A 140 17.82 -11.49 15.20
CA GLY A 140 17.87 -12.92 14.89
C GLY A 140 16.57 -13.48 14.29
N GLY A 141 15.61 -12.62 13.94
CA GLY A 141 14.38 -13.05 13.29
C GLY A 141 14.61 -13.52 11.85
N LYS A 142 14.31 -14.79 11.58
CA LYS A 142 14.46 -15.39 10.25
C LYS A 142 13.35 -14.96 9.29
N SER A 143 13.57 -15.10 8.00
CA SER A 143 12.62 -14.68 6.94
C SER A 143 11.63 -15.80 6.60
N THR A 144 11.06 -16.43 7.62
CA THR A 144 10.13 -17.56 7.49
C THR A 144 8.66 -17.12 7.59
N LEU A 145 7.73 -18.01 7.24
CA LEU A 145 6.30 -17.72 7.27
C LEU A 145 5.80 -17.38 8.67
N GLU A 146 6.31 -18.06 9.69
CA GLU A 146 5.92 -17.90 11.09
C GLU A 146 6.28 -16.49 11.57
N ASN A 147 7.43 -15.97 11.12
CA ASN A 147 7.90 -14.64 11.47
C ASN A 147 7.38 -13.54 10.52
N CYS A 148 6.65 -13.86 9.46
CA CYS A 148 6.08 -12.87 8.56
C CYS A 148 4.71 -12.38 9.03
N GLN A 149 4.47 -11.07 9.00
CA GLN A 149 3.14 -10.48 9.12
C GLN A 149 2.93 -9.36 8.09
N VAL A 150 1.70 -9.25 7.58
CA VAL A 150 1.30 -8.07 6.80
C VAL A 150 1.01 -6.95 7.77
N LEU A 151 1.70 -5.82 7.64
CA LEU A 151 1.55 -4.68 8.54
C LEU A 151 1.41 -3.39 7.74
N GLN A 152 0.54 -2.47 8.18
CA GLN A 152 0.43 -1.16 7.53
C GLN A 152 1.80 -0.47 7.47
N ALA A 153 2.17 0.07 6.31
CA ALA A 153 3.51 0.57 6.05
C ALA A 153 3.94 1.66 7.05
N THR A 154 3.03 2.56 7.45
CA THR A 154 3.32 3.58 8.48
C THR A 154 3.61 2.96 9.84
N VAL A 155 2.84 1.93 10.24
CA VAL A 155 3.06 1.20 11.50
C VAL A 155 4.39 0.46 11.45
N ASN A 156 4.70 -0.20 10.34
CA ASN A 156 5.96 -0.90 10.12
C ASN A 156 7.17 0.04 10.25
N ARG A 157 7.16 1.17 9.56
CA ARG A 157 8.21 2.20 9.64
C ARG A 157 8.38 2.75 11.06
N SER A 158 7.26 2.91 11.78
CA SER A 158 7.26 3.42 13.15
C SER A 158 7.66 2.35 14.19
N LYS A 159 7.50 1.07 13.86
CA LYS A 159 7.97 -0.08 14.66
C LYS A 159 9.48 -0.22 14.55
N GLY A 160 10.02 -0.23 13.34
CA GLY A 160 11.44 -0.41 13.09
C GLY A 160 11.97 -1.73 13.67
N ASN A 161 13.04 -1.67 14.46
CA ASN A 161 13.64 -2.83 15.13
C ASN A 161 13.20 -3.00 16.60
N ARG A 162 12.16 -2.27 17.04
CA ARG A 162 11.68 -2.29 18.42
C ARG A 162 10.77 -3.49 18.63
N THR A 163 11.05 -4.27 19.65
CA THR A 163 10.28 -5.47 20.02
C THR A 163 9.32 -5.25 21.20
N GLU A 164 9.51 -4.17 21.96
CA GLU A 164 8.78 -3.89 23.21
C GLU A 164 7.53 -3.03 23.01
N LEU A 165 7.10 -2.81 21.76
CA LEU A 165 5.92 -1.99 21.49
C LEU A 165 4.64 -2.76 21.78
N SER A 166 3.80 -2.19 22.63
CA SER A 166 2.48 -2.70 22.90
C SER A 166 1.56 -2.53 21.69
N ARG A 167 0.52 -3.37 21.61
CA ARG A 167 -0.53 -3.24 20.59
C ARG A 167 -1.17 -1.84 20.59
N ALA A 168 -1.36 -1.24 21.77
CA ALA A 168 -1.94 0.10 21.90
C ALA A 168 -1.07 1.18 21.26
N GLU A 169 0.25 1.12 21.45
CA GLU A 169 1.18 2.06 20.82
C GLU A 169 1.21 1.88 19.29
N LEU A 170 1.11 0.64 18.80
CA LEU A 170 1.04 0.38 17.37
C LEU A 170 -0.26 0.92 16.75
N ILE A 171 -1.38 0.84 17.48
CA ILE A 171 -2.65 1.47 17.08
C ILE A 171 -2.48 2.99 17.02
N GLN A 172 -1.85 3.60 18.02
CA GLN A 172 -1.64 5.06 18.06
C GLN A 172 -0.76 5.55 16.89
N ARG A 173 0.19 4.73 16.45
CA ARG A 173 1.09 5.03 15.32
C ARG A 173 0.48 4.66 13.96
N SER A 174 -0.71 4.08 13.92
CA SER A 174 -1.35 3.74 12.66
C SER A 174 -1.91 4.96 11.94
N SER A 175 -1.87 4.93 10.61
CA SER A 175 -2.55 5.90 9.78
C SER A 175 -4.02 5.49 9.68
N TYR A 176 -4.88 6.10 10.47
CA TYR A 176 -6.30 5.80 10.42
C TYR A 176 -6.94 6.42 9.18
N CYS A 177 -7.60 5.59 8.36
CA CYS A 177 -8.50 6.07 7.32
C CYS A 177 -9.83 5.31 7.34
N ARG A 178 -10.92 6.07 7.43
CA ARG A 178 -12.28 5.54 7.27
C ARG A 178 -12.55 5.42 5.79
N VAL A 179 -12.56 4.20 5.29
CA VAL A 179 -12.89 3.91 3.90
C VAL A 179 -14.27 3.28 3.86
N SER A 180 -15.23 3.97 3.25
CA SER A 180 -16.59 3.45 3.13
C SER A 180 -16.62 2.27 2.16
N GLY A 181 -17.72 1.50 2.17
CA GLY A 181 -17.87 0.41 1.20
C GLY A 181 -17.73 0.88 -0.25
N ARG A 182 -18.25 2.07 -0.59
CA ARG A 182 -18.16 2.66 -1.92
C ARG A 182 -16.74 3.06 -2.29
N ASP A 183 -15.98 3.62 -1.34
CA ASP A 183 -14.59 4.03 -1.59
C ASP A 183 -13.69 2.81 -1.79
N MET A 184 -13.92 1.73 -1.04
CA MET A 184 -13.26 0.45 -1.26
C MET A 184 -13.54 -0.07 -2.68
N ASP A 185 -14.79 0.01 -3.14
CA ASP A 185 -15.15 -0.40 -4.50
C ASP A 185 -14.42 0.43 -5.56
N LEU A 186 -14.33 1.75 -5.36
CA LEU A 186 -13.63 2.66 -6.26
C LEU A 186 -12.13 2.33 -6.35
N ILE A 187 -11.49 2.08 -5.21
CA ILE A 187 -10.08 1.68 -5.15
C ILE A 187 -9.89 0.36 -5.88
N GLU A 188 -10.74 -0.62 -5.60
CA GLU A 188 -10.67 -1.94 -6.21
C GLU A 188 -10.87 -1.88 -7.73
N LEU A 189 -11.87 -1.13 -8.18
CA LEU A 189 -12.15 -0.87 -9.59
C LEU A 189 -10.97 -0.19 -10.27
N SER A 190 -10.39 0.84 -9.65
CA SER A 190 -9.23 1.56 -10.22
C SER A 190 -7.99 0.67 -10.34
N ALA A 191 -7.82 -0.28 -9.43
CA ALA A 191 -6.64 -1.13 -9.37
C ALA A 191 -6.76 -2.40 -10.22
N TYR A 192 -7.96 -2.98 -10.33
CA TYR A 192 -8.19 -4.28 -10.98
C TYR A 192 -9.14 -4.23 -12.17
N GLY A 193 -9.81 -3.10 -12.42
CA GLY A 193 -10.81 -2.96 -13.48
C GLY A 193 -12.17 -3.58 -13.15
N ASN A 194 -12.34 -4.16 -11.95
CA ASN A 194 -13.61 -4.71 -11.48
C ASN A 194 -13.66 -4.76 -9.94
N VAL A 195 -14.86 -5.01 -9.41
CA VAL A 195 -15.12 -5.18 -7.97
C VAL A 195 -15.63 -6.59 -7.71
N ARG A 196 -15.05 -7.28 -6.73
CA ARG A 196 -15.43 -8.62 -6.30
C ARG A 196 -15.91 -8.56 -4.85
N ARG A 197 -17.18 -8.90 -4.66
CA ARG A 197 -17.75 -9.11 -3.32
C ARG A 197 -17.87 -10.60 -3.08
N ILE A 198 -17.38 -11.07 -1.93
CA ILE A 198 -17.82 -12.38 -1.44
C ILE A 198 -19.29 -12.19 -1.06
N GLN A 199 -20.18 -12.91 -1.72
CA GLN A 199 -21.56 -13.02 -1.25
C GLN A 199 -21.52 -13.79 0.06
N ASP A 200 -21.71 -13.09 1.17
CA ASP A 200 -22.19 -13.77 2.36
C ASP A 200 -23.57 -14.31 1.99
N SER A 201 -23.72 -15.62 1.99
CA SER A 201 -24.96 -16.35 1.72
C SER A 201 -26.00 -16.08 2.82
N GLN A 202 -26.39 -14.82 2.99
CA GLN A 202 -27.48 -14.36 3.81
C GLN A 202 -28.34 -13.44 2.95
N GLY A 203 -29.27 -14.10 2.25
CA GLY A 203 -30.27 -13.44 1.44
C GLY A 203 -31.22 -12.60 2.29
N CYS A 204 -31.60 -11.45 1.76
CA CYS A 204 -33.00 -11.05 1.72
C CYS A 204 -33.15 -10.07 0.56
N ARG A 205 -33.78 -10.55 -0.53
CA ARG A 205 -34.23 -9.72 -1.65
C ARG A 205 -35.72 -9.56 -1.43
N ILE A 206 -36.12 -8.48 -0.76
CA ILE A 206 -37.54 -8.12 -0.68
C ILE A 206 -37.82 -7.30 -1.94
N GLN A 207 -38.67 -7.87 -2.79
CA GLN A 207 -39.28 -7.23 -3.96
C GLN A 207 -40.36 -6.25 -3.54
#